data_AF-A0A478FU56-F1
#
_entry.id   AF-A0A478FU56-F1
#
_cell.length_a   1.000
_cell.length_b   1.000
_cell.length_c   1.000
_cell.angle_alpha   90.00
_cell.angle_beta   90.00
_cell.angle_gamma   90.00
#
_symmetry.space_group_name_H-M   'P 1'
#
loop_
_entity.id
_entity.type
_entity.pdbx_description
1 polymer ?
#
loop_
_entity_poly.entity_id
_entity_poly.type
_entity_poly.pdbx_seq_one_letter_code
_entity_poly.pdbx_strand_id
1 'polypeptide(L)'
;MKHKSLLFSTWFSTLGAPTLVAGSVGGGIKLYLRNFSGNLDGVSLPLMSNFSEVNPKVVDVIATFKSEIEKKNKKIIDENTDGNKAKVALLHVLNPNISTPHHVQQDSLFNGNSAFTLNTHQIASGTVNNENFVVSWLEQPSTSIVNKYKRECKKALDQPYDQSKNVDELNKLLKWCTVIETNKDLLERNDFTLLDTDVDQTKDDNDWKTIISGGWFTKGDNVNYWDYQKFITGSDLETLVGKAGAYKEIKKPEEVTTDQIKLFKNKCKQVLGQTPEVKNFYLSNYFLSGAKEPKSKLSVDSFYEATFFCTKPIKAEDYVTKTLNRNVHKDKIKQGLVCSIQEDTYDFYTYQPAKGKGFWCGVKVLYGTSKYK
;
A
#
# COMPACT_ATOMS: atom_id res chain seq x y z
N MET A 1 73.42 -16.67 16.47
CA MET A 1 73.62 -15.38 15.76
C MET A 1 73.19 -15.58 14.31
N LYS A 2 72.27 -14.85 13.67
CA LYS A 2 71.54 -13.62 13.99
C LYS A 2 70.19 -13.68 13.23
N HIS A 3 69.15 -13.18 13.89
CA HIS A 3 67.86 -12.79 13.32
C HIS A 3 67.98 -12.01 12.01
N LYS A 4 67.05 -12.26 11.06
CA LYS A 4 66.26 -11.23 10.37
C LYS A 4 64.88 -11.79 10.00
N SER A 5 63.97 -11.69 10.97
CA SER A 5 62.54 -11.57 10.76
C SER A 5 62.20 -10.24 10.07
N LEU A 6 60.99 -10.16 9.49
CA LEU A 6 60.22 -8.94 9.21
C LEU A 6 60.63 -8.10 7.99
N LEU A 7 60.23 -8.54 6.79
CA LEU A 7 59.90 -7.61 5.68
C LEU A 7 58.59 -7.95 4.94
N PHE A 8 57.92 -9.07 5.25
CA PHE A 8 56.65 -9.45 4.62
C PHE A 8 55.39 -9.10 5.43
N SER A 9 55.51 -8.67 6.69
CA SER A 9 54.36 -8.45 7.57
C SER A 9 54.09 -7.00 7.95
N THR A 10 54.88 -6.03 7.46
CA THR A 10 54.69 -4.60 7.76
C THR A 10 53.99 -3.81 6.66
N TRP A 11 53.82 -4.38 5.46
CA TRP A 11 52.99 -3.76 4.41
C TRP A 11 51.51 -4.16 4.46
N PHE A 12 51.21 -5.34 5.02
CA PHE A 12 49.83 -5.85 5.12
C PHE A 12 49.08 -5.37 6.37
N SER A 13 49.73 -4.65 7.29
CA SER A 13 49.11 -4.16 8.53
C SER A 13 48.68 -2.69 8.49
N THR A 14 49.04 -1.92 7.46
CA THR A 14 48.75 -0.47 7.37
C THR A 14 47.74 -0.12 6.28
N LEU A 15 47.41 -1.08 5.41
CA LEU A 15 46.37 -0.96 4.38
C LEU A 15 45.46 -2.18 4.53
N GLY A 16 44.22 -1.94 4.94
CA GLY A 16 43.29 -2.95 5.46
C GLY A 16 43.23 -4.27 4.68
N ALA A 17 43.04 -5.35 5.44
CA ALA A 17 43.06 -6.75 5.02
C ALA A 17 42.41 -7.01 3.64
N PRO A 18 43.15 -7.52 2.64
CA PRO A 18 42.55 -8.05 1.43
C PRO A 18 42.08 -9.48 1.69
N THR A 19 40.77 -9.72 1.55
CA THR A 19 40.23 -11.08 1.54
C THR A 19 40.65 -11.75 0.24
N LEU A 20 41.57 -12.72 0.34
CA LEU A 20 42.11 -13.45 -0.81
C LEU A 20 41.28 -14.71 -1.00
N VAL A 21 40.37 -14.71 -2.00
CA VAL A 21 39.58 -15.90 -2.36
C VAL A 21 40.20 -16.52 -3.61
N ALA A 22 40.82 -17.69 -3.45
CA ALA A 22 41.34 -18.48 -4.56
C ALA A 22 40.27 -19.47 -5.05
N GLY A 23 39.67 -19.20 -6.21
CA GLY A 23 38.82 -20.14 -6.93
C GLY A 23 39.55 -20.65 -8.17
N SER A 24 39.94 -21.93 -8.17
CA SER A 24 40.62 -22.58 -9.28
C SER A 24 39.61 -23.04 -10.35
N VAL A 25 39.47 -22.31 -11.46
CA VAL A 25 39.58 -22.79 -12.86
C VAL A 25 39.69 -21.54 -13.74
N GLY A 26 40.87 -21.30 -14.34
CA GLY A 26 41.14 -20.16 -15.23
C GLY A 26 41.97 -19.07 -14.56
N GLY A 27 43.25 -18.98 -14.92
CA GLY A 27 44.26 -18.13 -14.26
C GLY A 27 43.90 -16.64 -14.26
N GLY A 28 43.60 -16.13 -13.07
CA GLY A 28 43.52 -14.70 -12.79
C GLY A 28 43.36 -14.46 -11.29
N ILE A 29 44.33 -13.78 -10.67
CA ILE A 29 44.21 -13.32 -9.28
C ILE A 29 43.32 -12.09 -9.30
N LYS A 30 42.14 -12.15 -8.66
CA LYS A 30 41.29 -10.98 -8.43
C LYS A 30 41.65 -10.35 -7.09
N LEU A 31 42.33 -9.21 -7.13
CA LEU A 31 42.56 -8.37 -5.96
C LEU A 31 41.38 -7.41 -5.81
N TYR A 32 40.72 -7.45 -4.65
CA TYR A 32 39.66 -6.51 -4.30
C TYR A 32 40.24 -5.43 -3.40
N LEU A 33 40.38 -4.22 -3.95
CA LEU A 33 40.71 -3.03 -3.15
C LEU A 33 39.40 -2.33 -2.78
N ARG A 34 39.12 -2.23 -1.48
CA ARG A 34 37.97 -1.50 -0.96
C ARG A 34 38.25 0.00 -1.06
N ASN A 35 37.28 0.77 -1.57
CA ASN A 35 37.40 2.22 -1.74
C ASN A 35 37.76 2.90 -0.40
N PHE A 36 38.91 3.56 -0.34
CA PHE A 36 39.22 4.53 0.71
C PHE A 36 38.92 5.92 0.16
N SER A 37 37.79 6.51 0.57
CA SER A 37 37.57 7.95 0.43
C SER A 37 38.32 8.66 1.56
N GLY A 38 39.60 8.90 1.36
CA GLY A 38 40.43 9.71 2.25
C GLY A 38 41.28 10.66 1.41
N ASN A 39 41.07 11.96 1.59
CA ASN A 39 41.99 12.98 1.06
C ASN A 39 43.39 12.72 1.62
N LEU A 40 44.28 12.21 0.77
CA LEU A 40 45.71 12.15 1.01
C LEU A 40 46.37 13.29 0.23
N ASP A 41 46.24 14.51 0.75
CA ASP A 41 47.19 15.56 0.45
C ASP A 41 48.54 15.20 1.08
N GLY A 42 49.58 15.07 0.26
CA GLY A 42 50.96 15.33 0.71
C GLY A 42 51.86 14.15 1.06
N VAL A 43 51.84 13.02 0.34
CA VAL A 43 52.99 12.09 0.34
C VAL A 43 53.38 11.71 -1.10
N SER A 44 54.39 12.42 -1.63
CA SER A 44 55.04 12.10 -2.89
C SER A 44 55.94 10.86 -2.73
N LEU A 45 55.47 9.70 -3.22
CA LEU A 45 56.31 8.52 -3.40
C LEU A 45 56.90 8.51 -4.83
N PRO A 46 58.23 8.58 -4.99
CA PRO A 46 58.86 8.63 -6.29
C PRO A 46 59.16 7.21 -6.78
N LEU A 47 58.14 6.41 -7.11
CA LEU A 47 58.36 5.12 -7.76
C LEU A 47 57.05 4.55 -8.34
N MET A 48 56.64 5.00 -9.54
CA MET A 48 55.77 4.25 -10.47
C MET A 48 55.51 5.08 -11.73
N SER A 49 56.56 5.37 -12.50
CA SER A 49 56.48 6.05 -13.80
C SER A 49 56.42 5.09 -14.99
N ASN A 50 55.77 3.93 -14.84
CA ASN A 50 55.67 2.92 -15.92
C ASN A 50 54.41 2.02 -15.85
N PHE A 51 53.28 2.57 -15.41
CA PHE A 51 51.98 1.99 -15.78
C PHE A 51 51.40 2.85 -16.89
N SER A 52 51.53 2.36 -18.12
CA SER A 52 50.75 2.84 -19.26
C SER A 52 49.30 3.05 -18.83
N GLU A 53 48.69 4.14 -19.29
CA GLU A 53 47.28 4.50 -19.12
C GLU A 53 46.36 3.34 -19.53
N VAL A 54 46.15 2.40 -18.62
CA VAL A 54 44.95 1.57 -18.62
C VAL A 54 43.94 2.45 -17.93
N ASN A 55 43.25 3.29 -18.70
CA ASN A 55 42.00 3.91 -18.29
C ASN A 55 41.17 2.79 -17.64
N PRO A 56 40.97 2.77 -16.31
CA PRO A 56 40.10 1.78 -15.74
C PRO A 56 38.75 2.08 -16.37
N LYS A 57 38.27 1.17 -17.23
CA LYS A 57 36.85 1.15 -17.57
C LYS A 57 36.15 1.04 -16.23
N VAL A 58 35.69 2.19 -15.73
CA VAL A 58 34.63 2.24 -14.74
C VAL A 58 33.56 1.37 -15.37
N VAL A 59 33.38 0.17 -14.82
CA VAL A 59 32.22 -0.64 -15.17
C VAL A 59 31.08 0.18 -14.62
N ASP A 60 30.48 1.00 -15.48
CA ASP A 60 29.25 1.71 -15.17
C ASP A 60 28.30 0.63 -14.67
N VAL A 61 28.03 0.65 -13.36
CA VAL A 61 26.99 -0.18 -12.79
C VAL A 61 25.72 0.33 -13.44
N ILE A 62 25.26 -0.36 -14.49
CA ILE A 62 24.02 -0.02 -15.17
C ILE A 62 22.95 -0.02 -14.10
N ALA A 63 22.46 1.17 -13.75
CA ALA A 63 21.35 1.29 -12.83
C ALA A 63 20.19 0.50 -13.41
N THR A 64 19.60 -0.37 -12.60
CA THR A 64 18.42 -1.16 -12.97
C THR A 64 17.22 -0.66 -12.18
N PHE A 65 16.02 -0.93 -12.67
CA PHE A 65 14.80 -0.64 -11.89
C PHE A 65 14.84 -1.30 -10.52
N LYS A 66 15.34 -2.54 -10.44
CA LYS A 66 15.57 -3.26 -9.18
C LYS A 66 16.39 -2.42 -8.20
N SER A 67 17.55 -1.94 -8.63
CA SER A 67 18.45 -1.19 -7.76
C SER A 67 17.84 0.12 -7.24
N GLU A 68 17.03 0.80 -8.06
CA GLU A 68 16.35 2.04 -7.64
C GLU A 68 15.20 1.79 -6.67
N ILE A 69 14.48 0.69 -6.84
CA ILE A 69 13.40 0.30 -5.92
C ILE A 69 13.96 -0.13 -4.56
N GLU A 70 15.05 -0.90 -4.55
CA GLU A 70 15.71 -1.36 -3.33
C GLU A 70 16.31 -0.18 -2.54
N LYS A 71 16.82 0.87 -3.20
CA LYS A 71 17.23 2.14 -2.54
C LYS A 71 16.09 2.82 -1.78
N LYS A 72 14.83 2.57 -2.15
CA LYS A 72 13.64 3.06 -1.43
C LYS A 72 13.19 2.12 -0.31
N ASN A 73 13.99 1.13 0.05
CA ASN A 73 13.68 0.10 1.05
C ASN A 73 12.39 -0.67 0.76
N LYS A 74 12.04 -0.84 -0.52
CA LYS A 74 10.88 -1.63 -0.94
C LYS A 74 11.33 -3.03 -1.35
N LYS A 75 10.60 -4.04 -0.87
CA LYS A 75 10.86 -5.44 -1.19
C LYS A 75 10.26 -5.80 -2.54
N ILE A 76 11.08 -6.33 -3.44
CA ILE A 76 10.65 -6.74 -4.79
C ILE A 76 9.94 -8.10 -4.79
N ILE A 77 9.11 -8.33 -5.80
CA ILE A 77 8.56 -9.65 -6.12
C ILE A 77 9.56 -10.40 -7.00
N ASP A 78 9.91 -11.60 -6.57
CA ASP A 78 10.79 -12.52 -7.28
C ASP A 78 10.21 -13.95 -7.31
N GLU A 79 10.99 -14.90 -7.83
CA GLU A 79 10.59 -16.31 -7.93
C GLU A 79 10.37 -16.97 -6.56
N ASN A 80 11.06 -16.50 -5.51
CA ASN A 80 11.01 -17.03 -4.15
C ASN A 80 9.94 -16.37 -3.28
N THR A 81 9.37 -15.27 -3.73
CA THR A 81 8.33 -14.54 -3.02
C THR A 81 7.13 -15.44 -2.76
N ASP A 82 6.55 -15.38 -1.55
CA ASP A 82 5.38 -16.16 -1.22
C ASP A 82 4.23 -15.95 -2.24
N GLY A 83 3.55 -17.04 -2.60
CA GLY A 83 2.49 -17.00 -3.61
C GLY A 83 1.33 -16.08 -3.25
N ASN A 84 0.96 -16.00 -1.96
CA ASN A 84 -0.12 -15.14 -1.51
C ASN A 84 0.30 -13.66 -1.52
N LYS A 85 1.53 -13.35 -1.13
CA LYS A 85 2.09 -11.98 -1.26
C LYS A 85 2.05 -11.48 -2.71
N ALA A 86 2.40 -12.33 -3.67
CA ALA A 86 2.31 -11.98 -5.10
C ALA A 86 0.85 -11.83 -5.59
N LYS A 87 -0.08 -12.65 -5.09
CA LYS A 87 -1.52 -12.49 -5.40
C LYS A 87 -2.07 -11.17 -4.89
N VAL A 88 -1.72 -10.77 -3.66
CA VAL A 88 -2.16 -9.50 -3.09
C VAL A 88 -1.70 -8.33 -3.97
N ALA A 89 -0.47 -8.36 -4.48
CA ALA A 89 0.02 -7.36 -5.43
C ALA A 89 -0.77 -7.31 -6.76
N LEU A 90 -1.41 -8.40 -7.20
CA LEU A 90 -2.27 -8.40 -8.39
C LEU A 90 -3.70 -7.92 -8.10
N LEU A 91 -4.17 -8.07 -6.87
CA LEU A 91 -5.54 -7.77 -6.45
C LEU A 91 -5.69 -6.44 -5.69
N HIS A 92 -4.59 -5.72 -5.45
CA HIS A 92 -4.54 -4.57 -4.55
C HIS A 92 -5.34 -3.35 -5.02
N VAL A 93 -5.60 -3.24 -6.33
CA VAL A 93 -6.36 -2.11 -6.89
C VAL A 93 -7.83 -2.31 -6.54
N LEU A 94 -8.35 -1.38 -5.76
CA LEU A 94 -9.71 -1.42 -5.23
C LEU A 94 -10.72 -0.97 -6.29
N ASN A 95 -10.85 -1.78 -7.34
CA ASN A 95 -11.84 -1.54 -8.38
C ASN A 95 -13.23 -1.82 -7.80
N PRO A 96 -14.14 -0.83 -7.76
CA PRO A 96 -15.47 -1.04 -7.22
C PRO A 96 -16.41 -1.84 -8.14
N ASN A 97 -16.03 -2.07 -9.41
CA ASN A 97 -16.81 -2.86 -10.37
C ASN A 97 -16.40 -4.34 -10.36
N ILE A 98 -16.59 -5.01 -9.24
CA ILE A 98 -16.24 -6.44 -9.04
C ILE A 98 -17.35 -7.38 -9.51
N SER A 99 -18.34 -6.87 -10.22
CA SER A 99 -19.43 -7.67 -10.80
C SER A 99 -19.11 -8.18 -12.21
N THR A 100 -17.99 -7.78 -12.80
CA THR A 100 -17.59 -8.20 -14.15
C THR A 100 -16.14 -8.67 -14.15
N PRO A 101 -15.78 -9.70 -14.95
CA PRO A 101 -14.39 -10.11 -15.10
C PRO A 101 -13.48 -8.93 -15.42
N HIS A 102 -12.35 -8.86 -14.73
CA HIS A 102 -11.35 -7.82 -14.94
C HIS A 102 -10.30 -8.31 -15.92
N HIS A 103 -10.29 -7.73 -17.11
CA HIS A 103 -9.31 -8.05 -18.14
C HIS A 103 -8.08 -7.15 -18.00
N VAL A 104 -6.96 -7.75 -17.61
CA VAL A 104 -5.66 -7.09 -17.58
C VAL A 104 -5.05 -7.23 -18.97
N GLN A 105 -4.78 -6.10 -19.61
CA GLN A 105 -4.19 -6.07 -20.95
C GLN A 105 -2.67 -6.28 -20.86
N GLN A 106 -2.09 -6.72 -21.97
CA GLN A 106 -0.64 -6.78 -22.11
C GLN A 106 -0.05 -5.37 -21.89
N ASP A 107 1.09 -5.30 -21.20
CA ASP A 107 1.85 -4.07 -20.94
C ASP A 107 1.11 -2.97 -20.14
N SER A 108 -0.10 -3.28 -19.64
CA SER A 108 -0.94 -2.33 -18.88
C SER A 108 -0.49 -2.13 -17.44
N LEU A 109 0.05 -3.16 -16.79
CA LEU A 109 0.56 -3.06 -15.41
C LEU A 109 1.97 -2.48 -15.43
N PHE A 110 2.83 -3.00 -16.30
CA PHE A 110 4.20 -2.58 -16.57
C PHE A 110 4.62 -3.20 -17.91
N ASN A 111 5.65 -2.63 -18.55
CA ASN A 111 6.13 -3.13 -19.84
C ASN A 111 6.68 -4.56 -19.69
N GLY A 112 6.13 -5.50 -20.45
CA GLY A 112 6.45 -6.92 -20.42
C GLY A 112 5.45 -7.78 -19.64
N ASN A 113 4.42 -7.21 -19.00
CA ASN A 113 3.39 -8.02 -18.36
C ASN A 113 2.48 -8.69 -19.40
N SER A 114 2.14 -9.96 -19.18
CA SER A 114 1.16 -10.64 -20.04
C SER A 114 -0.27 -10.26 -19.72
N ALA A 115 -1.15 -10.40 -20.72
CA ALA A 115 -2.59 -10.31 -20.51
C ALA A 115 -3.11 -11.52 -19.69
N PHE A 116 -4.12 -11.27 -18.85
CA PHE A 116 -4.87 -12.30 -18.12
C PHE A 116 -6.24 -11.75 -17.70
N THR A 117 -7.12 -12.64 -17.26
CA THR A 117 -8.45 -12.26 -16.74
C THR A 117 -8.57 -12.70 -15.29
N LEU A 118 -9.06 -11.79 -14.45
CA LEU A 118 -9.50 -12.08 -13.10
C LEU A 118 -11.02 -12.23 -13.14
N ASN A 119 -11.49 -13.46 -12.95
CA ASN A 119 -12.91 -13.72 -12.88
C ASN A 119 -13.50 -13.15 -11.58
N THR A 120 -14.81 -12.97 -11.60
CA THR A 120 -15.59 -12.48 -10.46
C THR A 120 -16.60 -13.53 -10.06
N HIS A 121 -16.80 -13.72 -8.76
CA HIS A 121 -17.84 -14.58 -8.23
C HIS A 121 -18.64 -13.85 -7.16
N GLN A 122 -19.91 -14.22 -7.01
CA GLN A 122 -20.73 -13.74 -5.91
C GLN A 122 -20.31 -14.49 -4.64
N ILE A 123 -19.98 -13.73 -3.59
CA ILE A 123 -19.62 -14.27 -2.28
C ILE A 123 -20.73 -14.12 -1.25
N ALA A 124 -21.67 -13.20 -1.45
CA ALA A 124 -22.86 -13.07 -0.62
C ALA A 124 -23.98 -12.26 -1.28
N SER A 125 -25.16 -12.33 -0.68
CA SER A 125 -26.29 -11.42 -0.94
C SER A 125 -27.08 -11.14 0.35
N GLY A 126 -27.84 -10.06 0.35
CA GLY A 126 -28.65 -9.69 1.50
C GLY A 126 -29.66 -8.60 1.21
N THR A 127 -30.32 -8.14 2.27
CA THR A 127 -31.30 -7.06 2.24
C THR A 127 -31.09 -6.17 3.46
N VAL A 128 -30.96 -4.86 3.27
CA VAL A 128 -30.97 -3.86 4.36
C VAL A 128 -31.96 -2.76 4.01
N ASN A 129 -32.82 -2.36 4.95
CA ASN A 129 -33.84 -1.32 4.73
C ASN A 129 -34.70 -1.54 3.46
N ASN A 130 -35.08 -2.80 3.21
CA ASN A 130 -35.82 -3.24 2.01
C ASN A 130 -35.07 -3.09 0.67
N GLU A 131 -33.78 -2.76 0.68
CA GLU A 131 -32.92 -2.73 -0.50
C GLU A 131 -32.08 -4.01 -0.58
N ASN A 132 -32.15 -4.71 -1.72
CA ASN A 132 -31.33 -5.89 -1.96
C ASN A 132 -29.91 -5.51 -2.36
N PHE A 133 -28.94 -6.31 -1.94
CA PHE A 133 -27.54 -6.16 -2.33
C PHE A 133 -26.89 -7.50 -2.64
N VAL A 134 -25.86 -7.42 -3.50
CA VAL A 134 -24.98 -8.53 -3.85
C VAL A 134 -23.55 -8.10 -3.57
N VAL A 135 -22.79 -9.01 -2.98
CA VAL A 135 -21.36 -8.87 -2.75
C VAL A 135 -20.65 -9.81 -3.72
N SER A 136 -19.87 -9.23 -4.61
CA SER A 136 -19.04 -9.96 -5.56
C SER A 136 -17.57 -9.70 -5.25
N TRP A 137 -16.73 -10.70 -5.49
CA TRP A 137 -15.30 -10.62 -5.26
C TRP A 137 -14.50 -11.21 -6.42
N LEU A 138 -13.25 -10.74 -6.57
CA LEU A 138 -12.32 -11.29 -7.55
C LEU A 138 -11.88 -12.68 -7.11
N GLU A 139 -11.90 -13.62 -8.04
CA GLU A 139 -11.26 -14.92 -7.85
C GLU A 139 -9.75 -14.72 -7.69
N GLN A 140 -9.17 -15.52 -6.79
CA GLN A 140 -7.73 -15.50 -6.58
C GLN A 140 -7.02 -15.97 -7.86
N PRO A 141 -5.98 -15.25 -8.35
CA PRO A 141 -5.23 -15.67 -9.51
C PRO A 141 -4.67 -17.08 -9.33
N SER A 142 -4.76 -17.90 -10.37
CA SER A 142 -4.23 -19.26 -10.34
C SER A 142 -2.71 -19.26 -10.14
N THR A 143 -2.16 -20.35 -9.61
CA THR A 143 -0.71 -20.52 -9.40
C THR A 143 0.09 -20.32 -10.70
N SER A 144 -0.47 -20.70 -11.85
CA SER A 144 0.15 -20.47 -13.17
C SER A 144 0.31 -18.98 -13.47
N ILE A 145 -0.76 -18.19 -13.28
CA ILE A 145 -0.73 -16.72 -13.46
C ILE A 145 0.27 -16.09 -12.51
N VAL A 146 0.26 -16.47 -11.22
CA VAL A 146 1.16 -15.93 -10.20
C VAL A 146 2.62 -16.23 -10.53
N ASN A 147 2.95 -17.45 -10.92
CA ASN A 147 4.32 -17.83 -11.26
C ASN A 147 4.80 -17.14 -12.54
N LYS A 148 3.91 -16.94 -13.51
CA LYS A 148 4.21 -16.17 -14.73
C LYS A 148 4.51 -14.71 -14.37
N TYR A 149 3.64 -14.10 -13.58
CA TYR A 149 3.79 -12.73 -13.09
C TYR A 149 5.11 -12.49 -12.35
N LYS A 150 5.50 -13.38 -11.44
CA LYS A 150 6.79 -13.29 -10.71
C LYS A 150 8.00 -13.23 -11.66
N ARG A 151 8.00 -14.08 -12.70
CA ARG A 151 9.07 -14.09 -13.71
C ARG A 151 9.07 -12.83 -14.56
N GLU A 152 7.89 -12.32 -14.92
CA GLU A 152 7.74 -11.07 -15.68
C GLU A 152 8.23 -9.87 -14.87
N CYS A 153 7.88 -9.79 -13.57
CA CYS A 153 8.42 -8.78 -12.67
C CYS A 153 9.94 -8.83 -12.58
N LYS A 154 10.53 -10.02 -12.35
CA LYS A 154 12.00 -10.18 -12.32
C LYS A 154 12.65 -9.65 -13.60
N LYS A 155 12.14 -10.06 -14.77
CA LYS A 155 12.66 -9.62 -16.07
C LYS A 155 12.56 -8.10 -16.29
N ALA A 156 11.46 -7.48 -15.88
CA ALA A 156 11.25 -6.05 -16.00
C ALA A 156 12.14 -5.26 -15.03
N LEU A 157 12.30 -5.76 -13.79
CA LEU A 157 13.15 -5.17 -12.76
C LEU A 157 14.64 -5.20 -13.13
N ASP A 158 15.08 -6.23 -13.86
CA ASP A 158 16.47 -6.38 -14.33
C ASP A 158 16.80 -5.49 -15.55
N GLN A 159 15.81 -4.77 -16.12
CA GLN A 159 16.07 -3.84 -17.23
C GLN A 159 16.86 -2.60 -16.78
N PRO A 160 17.67 -2.00 -17.67
CA PRO A 160 18.34 -0.73 -17.42
C PRO A 160 17.33 0.39 -17.10
N TYR A 161 17.69 1.26 -16.16
CA TYR A 161 16.92 2.42 -15.76
C TYR A 161 17.66 3.71 -16.10
N ASP A 162 16.96 4.60 -16.79
CA ASP A 162 17.38 5.99 -17.05
C ASP A 162 16.31 6.93 -16.46
N GLN A 163 16.68 7.69 -15.42
CA GLN A 163 15.78 8.62 -14.74
C GLN A 163 15.17 9.66 -15.69
N SER A 164 15.85 10.03 -16.77
CA SER A 164 15.31 11.00 -17.73
C SER A 164 14.21 10.43 -18.63
N LYS A 165 14.08 9.10 -18.72
CA LYS A 165 13.19 8.41 -19.68
C LYS A 165 12.17 7.49 -19.04
N ASN A 166 12.45 6.94 -17.86
CA ASN A 166 11.75 5.77 -17.34
C ASN A 166 11.04 5.99 -16.00
N VAL A 167 10.71 7.23 -15.64
CA VAL A 167 10.04 7.54 -14.35
C VAL A 167 8.68 6.86 -14.24
N ASP A 168 7.86 6.90 -15.29
CA ASP A 168 6.53 6.30 -15.28
C ASP A 168 6.59 4.77 -15.14
N GLU A 169 7.56 4.14 -15.81
CA GLU A 169 7.77 2.71 -15.72
C GLU A 169 8.30 2.31 -14.33
N LEU A 170 9.18 3.11 -13.73
CA LEU A 170 9.61 2.91 -12.35
C LEU A 170 8.42 2.96 -11.39
N ASN A 171 7.49 3.90 -11.58
CA ASN A 171 6.27 4.01 -10.77
C ASN A 171 5.35 2.80 -10.94
N LYS A 172 5.19 2.30 -12.17
CA LYS A 172 4.47 1.06 -12.46
C LYS A 172 5.11 -0.15 -11.78
N LEU A 173 6.42 -0.32 -11.89
CA LEU A 173 7.15 -1.43 -11.26
C LEU A 173 7.15 -1.31 -9.73
N LEU A 174 7.21 -0.11 -9.17
CA LEU A 174 7.00 0.13 -7.74
C LEU A 174 5.61 -0.33 -7.28
N LYS A 175 4.57 -0.02 -8.07
CA LYS A 175 3.19 -0.38 -7.74
C LYS A 175 2.92 -1.89 -7.86
N TRP A 176 3.41 -2.51 -8.93
CA TRP A 176 3.04 -3.88 -9.26
C TRP A 176 4.10 -4.90 -8.80
N CYS A 177 5.38 -4.63 -9.02
CA CYS A 177 6.46 -5.59 -8.77
C CYS A 177 7.11 -5.48 -7.38
N THR A 178 6.43 -4.87 -6.42
CA THR A 178 6.86 -4.86 -5.01
C THR A 178 5.83 -5.52 -4.10
N VAL A 179 6.33 -6.14 -3.04
CA VAL A 179 5.52 -6.82 -2.01
C VAL A 179 4.72 -5.80 -1.21
N ILE A 180 3.47 -6.14 -0.89
CA ILE A 180 2.64 -5.43 0.08
C ILE A 180 2.75 -6.18 1.40
N GLU A 181 3.40 -5.59 2.40
CA GLU A 181 3.60 -6.25 3.70
C GLU A 181 2.60 -5.80 4.74
N THR A 182 2.14 -4.55 4.64
CA THR A 182 1.30 -3.91 5.64
C THR A 182 0.09 -3.20 5.04
N ASN A 183 -0.93 -2.93 5.85
CA ASN A 183 -2.06 -2.08 5.47
C ASN A 183 -1.59 -0.67 5.08
N LYS A 184 -0.54 -0.17 5.72
CA LYS A 184 0.15 1.06 5.30
C LYS A 184 0.60 0.99 3.84
N ASP A 185 1.32 -0.07 3.44
CA ASP A 185 1.78 -0.22 2.06
C ASP A 185 0.61 -0.29 1.07
N LEU A 186 -0.48 -0.96 1.45
CA LEU A 186 -1.67 -1.10 0.62
C LEU A 186 -2.40 0.23 0.42
N LEU A 187 -2.50 1.04 1.47
CA LEU A 187 -3.13 2.38 1.42
C LEU A 187 -2.30 3.34 0.58
N GLU A 188 -0.99 3.43 0.82
CA GLU A 188 -0.09 4.30 0.07
C GLU A 188 -0.10 3.95 -1.43
N ARG A 189 -0.21 2.65 -1.77
CA ARG A 189 -0.29 2.18 -3.16
C ARG A 189 -1.62 2.51 -3.86
N ASN A 190 -2.65 2.78 -3.07
CA ASN A 190 -3.93 3.27 -3.51
C ASN A 190 -4.04 4.79 -3.28
N ASP A 191 -2.90 5.50 -3.27
CA ASP A 191 -2.80 6.97 -3.24
C ASP A 191 -3.46 7.65 -2.02
N PHE A 192 -3.64 6.90 -0.92
CA PHE A 192 -4.06 7.48 0.35
C PHE A 192 -2.87 8.08 1.09
N THR A 193 -3.02 9.33 1.55
CA THR A 193 -2.05 9.98 2.42
C THR A 193 -2.34 9.59 3.88
N LEU A 194 -1.39 8.95 4.54
CA LEU A 194 -1.54 8.55 5.94
C LEU A 194 -1.37 9.73 6.88
N LEU A 195 -2.13 9.71 7.97
CA LEU A 195 -1.93 10.61 9.10
C LEU A 195 -0.77 10.13 9.97
N ASP A 196 -0.15 11.08 10.65
CA ASP A 196 0.87 10.78 11.64
C ASP A 196 0.28 10.12 12.88
N THR A 197 0.88 8.99 13.24
CA THR A 197 0.45 8.14 14.36
C THR A 197 1.38 8.25 15.56
N ASP A 198 2.36 9.16 15.54
CA ASP A 198 3.18 9.47 16.70
C ASP A 198 2.35 10.33 17.67
N VAL A 199 2.19 9.82 18.89
CA VAL A 199 1.36 10.45 19.93
C VAL A 199 1.95 11.77 20.43
N ASP A 200 3.25 11.97 20.22
CA ASP A 200 3.97 13.18 20.64
C ASP A 200 3.96 14.28 19.56
N GLN A 201 3.53 13.97 18.34
CA GLN A 201 3.46 14.91 17.22
C GLN A 201 2.06 15.49 17.07
N THR A 202 1.93 16.78 16.78
CA THR A 202 0.62 17.47 16.65
C THR A 202 0.30 17.95 15.24
N LYS A 203 1.18 17.67 14.26
CA LYS A 203 1.09 18.24 12.89
C LYS A 203 -0.23 17.93 12.17
N ASP A 204 -0.85 16.80 12.47
CA ASP A 204 -2.10 16.34 11.85
C ASP A 204 -3.31 16.43 12.81
N ASP A 205 -3.19 17.12 13.95
CA ASP A 205 -4.26 17.16 14.95
C ASP A 205 -5.57 17.76 14.43
N ASN A 206 -5.51 18.72 13.51
CA ASN A 206 -6.73 19.25 12.88
C ASN A 206 -7.42 18.20 12.00
N ASP A 207 -6.65 17.41 11.24
CA ASP A 207 -7.20 16.32 10.44
C ASP A 207 -7.82 15.25 11.35
N TRP A 208 -7.14 14.90 12.46
CA TRP A 208 -7.68 14.00 13.48
C TRP A 208 -9.00 14.49 14.05
N LYS A 209 -9.10 15.78 14.39
CA LYS A 209 -10.35 16.38 14.89
C LYS A 209 -11.47 16.28 13.86
N THR A 210 -11.19 16.63 12.60
CA THR A 210 -12.16 16.51 11.49
C THR A 210 -12.68 15.08 11.35
N ILE A 211 -11.79 14.09 11.44
CA ILE A 211 -12.14 12.67 11.31
C ILE A 211 -13.01 12.21 12.47
N ILE A 212 -12.59 12.50 13.71
CA ILE A 212 -13.30 12.07 14.92
C ILE A 212 -14.67 12.76 15.01
N SER A 213 -14.79 14.04 14.66
CA SER A 213 -16.08 14.73 14.59
C SER A 213 -16.86 14.46 13.29
N GLY A 214 -16.38 13.55 12.45
CA GLY A 214 -16.84 13.32 11.08
C GLY A 214 -18.23 12.71 10.93
N GLY A 215 -18.85 12.30 12.04
CA GLY A 215 -20.19 11.73 12.09
C GLY A 215 -20.25 10.24 12.45
N TRP A 216 -19.14 9.50 12.40
CA TRP A 216 -19.15 8.09 12.85
C TRP A 216 -19.48 7.95 14.34
N PHE A 217 -19.22 8.99 15.16
CA PHE A 217 -19.49 9.02 16.59
C PHE A 217 -20.69 9.91 16.94
N THR A 218 -21.72 9.88 16.07
CA THR A 218 -23.01 10.55 16.26
C THR A 218 -24.17 9.58 16.12
N LYS A 219 -25.37 10.04 16.50
CA LYS A 219 -26.64 9.35 16.33
C LYS A 219 -27.40 9.94 15.15
N GLY A 220 -28.06 9.09 14.37
CA GLY A 220 -29.00 9.50 13.31
C GLY A 220 -30.18 8.54 13.27
N ASP A 221 -31.40 9.05 13.03
CA ASP A 221 -32.64 8.27 12.83
C ASP A 221 -32.75 6.98 13.68
N ASN A 222 -32.67 7.11 15.01
CA ASN A 222 -32.72 6.01 15.99
C ASN A 222 -31.59 4.96 15.91
N VAL A 223 -30.50 5.28 15.24
CA VAL A 223 -29.32 4.45 15.08
C VAL A 223 -28.09 5.18 15.61
N ASN A 224 -27.15 4.45 16.20
CA ASN A 224 -25.83 5.00 16.47
C ASN A 224 -24.87 4.58 15.35
N TYR A 225 -24.25 5.55 14.66
CA TYR A 225 -23.40 5.23 13.53
C TYR A 225 -22.11 4.49 13.92
N TRP A 226 -21.70 4.57 15.17
CA TRP A 226 -20.55 3.82 15.67
C TRP A 226 -20.81 2.32 15.73
N ASP A 227 -22.07 1.87 15.73
CA ASP A 227 -22.44 0.46 15.64
C ASP A 227 -22.20 -0.11 14.22
N TYR A 228 -22.01 0.78 13.23
CA TYR A 228 -21.80 0.42 11.83
C TYR A 228 -20.33 0.24 11.41
N GLN A 229 -19.39 0.42 12.33
CA GLN A 229 -17.95 0.22 12.14
C GLN A 229 -17.37 -0.75 13.18
N LYS A 230 -16.17 -1.30 12.94
CA LYS A 230 -15.43 -2.20 13.84
C LYS A 230 -14.08 -1.65 14.29
N PHE A 231 -13.68 -0.49 13.82
CA PHE A 231 -12.42 0.17 14.11
C PHE A 231 -12.29 0.52 15.60
N ILE A 232 -13.29 1.21 16.17
CA ILE A 232 -13.36 1.56 17.61
C ILE A 232 -14.51 0.78 18.26
N THR A 233 -14.21 -0.10 19.21
CA THR A 233 -15.21 -0.95 19.88
C THR A 233 -14.87 -1.15 21.36
N GLY A 234 -15.82 -1.68 22.14
CA GLY A 234 -15.59 -2.04 23.54
C GLY A 234 -15.12 -0.87 24.41
N SER A 235 -14.06 -1.07 25.20
CA SER A 235 -13.49 -0.03 26.07
C SER A 235 -13.00 1.20 25.31
N ASP A 236 -12.53 1.04 24.06
CA ASP A 236 -12.09 2.16 23.23
C ASP A 236 -13.30 3.07 22.90
N LEU A 237 -14.45 2.45 22.60
CA LEU A 237 -15.69 3.18 22.34
C LEU A 237 -16.22 3.87 23.61
N GLU A 238 -16.16 3.20 24.76
CA GLU A 238 -16.54 3.81 26.04
C GLU A 238 -15.68 5.03 26.38
N THR A 239 -14.39 4.99 26.06
CA THR A 239 -13.48 6.13 26.23
C THR A 239 -13.84 7.28 25.30
N LEU A 240 -14.31 6.97 24.10
CA LEU A 240 -14.61 7.95 23.07
C LEU A 240 -15.95 8.65 23.29
N VAL A 241 -17.03 7.90 23.49
CA VAL A 241 -18.40 8.41 23.59
C VAL A 241 -19.04 8.22 24.96
N GLY A 242 -18.34 7.65 25.95
CA GLY A 242 -18.92 7.35 27.27
C GLY A 242 -19.55 5.97 27.36
N LYS A 243 -20.04 5.61 28.56
CA LYS A 243 -20.65 4.28 28.83
C LYS A 243 -22.08 4.18 28.31
N ALA A 244 -22.55 2.94 28.14
CA ALA A 244 -23.94 2.64 27.80
C ALA A 244 -24.93 3.39 28.72
N GLY A 245 -25.90 4.08 28.11
CA GLY A 245 -26.87 4.92 28.81
C GLY A 245 -26.44 6.37 29.05
N ALA A 246 -25.14 6.69 28.86
CA ALA A 246 -24.57 8.03 29.04
C ALA A 246 -23.74 8.48 27.82
N TYR A 247 -24.09 7.99 26.63
CA TYR A 247 -23.34 8.31 25.41
C TYR A 247 -23.41 9.80 25.05
N LYS A 248 -22.24 10.38 24.79
CA LYS A 248 -22.05 11.75 24.28
C LYS A 248 -21.57 11.69 22.84
N GLU A 249 -22.36 12.28 21.95
CA GLU A 249 -21.99 12.44 20.54
C GLU A 249 -20.82 13.41 20.37
N ILE A 250 -20.04 13.22 19.31
CA ILE A 250 -18.97 14.14 18.89
C ILE A 250 -19.34 14.71 17.53
N LYS A 251 -19.82 15.96 17.50
CA LYS A 251 -20.36 16.61 16.30
C LYS A 251 -19.43 17.69 15.76
N LYS A 252 -18.52 18.21 16.60
CA LYS A 252 -17.66 19.34 16.22
C LYS A 252 -16.19 19.08 16.55
N PRO A 253 -15.25 19.61 15.75
CA PRO A 253 -13.81 19.48 16.00
C PRO A 253 -13.36 19.95 17.40
N GLU A 254 -14.03 20.95 17.97
CA GLU A 254 -13.70 21.50 19.29
C GLU A 254 -14.08 20.59 20.45
N GLU A 255 -14.98 19.63 20.21
CA GLU A 255 -15.40 18.62 21.20
C GLU A 255 -14.39 17.47 21.31
N VAL A 256 -13.46 17.37 20.35
CA VAL A 256 -12.45 16.32 20.29
C VAL A 256 -11.29 16.65 21.23
N THR A 257 -11.05 15.75 22.17
CA THR A 257 -10.01 15.86 23.18
C THR A 257 -8.69 15.24 22.72
N THR A 258 -7.59 15.64 23.35
CA THR A 258 -6.25 15.07 23.09
C THR A 258 -6.21 13.57 23.35
N ASP A 259 -6.90 13.06 24.36
CA ASP A 259 -6.90 11.63 24.69
C ASP A 259 -7.63 10.80 23.62
N GLN A 260 -8.71 11.34 23.03
CA GLN A 260 -9.36 10.73 21.89
C GLN A 260 -8.44 10.70 20.67
N ILE A 261 -7.69 11.78 20.38
CA ILE A 261 -6.70 11.79 19.30
C ILE A 261 -5.62 10.72 19.54
N LYS A 262 -5.09 10.61 20.77
CA LYS A 262 -4.09 9.59 21.12
C LYS A 262 -4.63 8.17 20.93
N LEU A 263 -5.88 7.92 21.32
CA LEU A 263 -6.56 6.65 21.09
C LEU A 263 -6.58 6.29 19.60
N PHE A 264 -6.95 7.24 18.73
CA PHE A 264 -6.93 7.05 17.28
C PHE A 264 -5.54 6.81 16.72
N LYS A 265 -4.54 7.61 17.12
CA LYS A 265 -3.14 7.43 16.71
C LYS A 265 -2.63 6.04 17.05
N ASN A 266 -2.86 5.58 18.29
CA ASN A 266 -2.48 4.24 18.74
C ASN A 266 -3.20 3.14 17.95
N LYS A 267 -4.51 3.28 17.71
CA LYS A 267 -5.28 2.31 16.94
C LYS A 267 -4.82 2.23 15.49
N CYS A 268 -4.60 3.39 14.86
CA CYS A 268 -4.07 3.47 13.51
C CYS A 268 -2.67 2.87 13.42
N LYS A 269 -1.77 3.13 14.38
CA LYS A 269 -0.44 2.50 14.42
C LYS A 269 -0.52 0.98 14.43
N GLN A 270 -1.45 0.41 15.21
CA GLN A 270 -1.68 -1.02 15.25
C GLN A 270 -2.22 -1.56 13.92
N VAL A 271 -3.31 -0.99 13.40
CA VAL A 271 -3.99 -1.48 12.19
C VAL A 271 -3.13 -1.30 10.94
N LEU A 272 -2.42 -0.17 10.82
CA LEU A 272 -1.53 0.11 9.69
C LEU A 272 -0.35 -0.87 9.62
N GLY A 273 0.10 -1.41 10.76
CA GLY A 273 1.18 -2.40 10.84
C GLY A 273 0.76 -3.85 10.57
N GLN A 274 -0.55 -4.13 10.43
CA GLN A 274 -1.04 -5.49 10.14
C GLN A 274 -0.84 -5.86 8.67
N THR A 275 -0.66 -7.14 8.40
CA THR A 275 -0.67 -7.68 7.04
C THR A 275 -2.09 -7.60 6.45
N PRO A 276 -2.27 -7.11 5.21
CA PRO A 276 -3.60 -7.02 4.61
C PRO A 276 -4.22 -8.39 4.36
N GLU A 277 -5.50 -8.53 4.73
CA GLU A 277 -6.31 -9.73 4.49
C GLU A 277 -7.58 -9.41 3.69
N VAL A 278 -7.42 -8.79 2.51
CA VAL A 278 -8.56 -8.35 1.68
C VAL A 278 -9.39 -9.53 1.15
N LYS A 279 -10.43 -9.88 1.90
CA LYS A 279 -11.30 -11.05 1.64
C LYS A 279 -12.56 -10.71 0.82
N ASN A 280 -12.99 -9.45 0.86
CA ASN A 280 -14.17 -8.95 0.19
C ASN A 280 -14.01 -7.45 -0.05
N PHE A 281 -14.79 -6.87 -0.96
CA PHE A 281 -14.86 -5.42 -1.10
C PHE A 281 -15.66 -4.85 0.07
N TYR A 282 -15.30 -3.66 0.55
CA TYR A 282 -15.82 -3.06 1.78
C TYR A 282 -17.27 -3.44 2.13
N LEU A 283 -17.42 -4.14 3.25
CA LEU A 283 -18.68 -4.41 3.93
C LEU A 283 -18.62 -3.80 5.32
N SER A 284 -19.37 -2.73 5.55
CA SER A 284 -19.60 -2.20 6.90
C SER A 284 -20.51 -3.13 7.70
N ASN A 285 -20.60 -2.92 9.02
CA ASN A 285 -21.56 -3.66 9.84
C ASN A 285 -23.02 -3.42 9.38
N TYR A 286 -23.31 -2.28 8.76
CA TYR A 286 -24.61 -2.02 8.13
C TYR A 286 -24.93 -3.10 7.08
N PHE A 287 -24.00 -3.44 6.18
CA PHE A 287 -24.21 -4.51 5.20
C PHE A 287 -24.23 -5.90 5.84
N LEU A 288 -23.35 -6.14 6.81
CA LEU A 288 -23.29 -7.44 7.50
C LEU A 288 -24.57 -7.74 8.29
N SER A 289 -25.29 -6.71 8.75
CA SER A 289 -26.56 -6.87 9.45
C SER A 289 -27.63 -7.52 8.58
N GLY A 290 -27.65 -7.22 7.27
CA GLY A 290 -28.61 -7.74 6.30
C GLY A 290 -28.14 -8.90 5.44
N ALA A 291 -26.88 -9.36 5.60
CA ALA A 291 -26.32 -10.47 4.83
C ALA A 291 -26.96 -11.81 5.20
N LYS A 292 -27.42 -12.57 4.20
CA LYS A 292 -28.18 -13.81 4.41
C LYS A 292 -27.32 -15.08 4.26
N GLU A 293 -26.41 -15.18 3.27
CA GLU A 293 -25.60 -16.39 3.05
C GLU A 293 -24.32 -16.15 2.21
N PRO A 294 -23.18 -16.82 2.52
CA PRO A 294 -22.74 -17.28 3.84
C PRO A 294 -22.16 -16.11 4.65
N LYS A 295 -22.84 -15.74 5.75
CA LYS A 295 -22.40 -14.65 6.65
C LYS A 295 -21.04 -14.92 7.31
N SER A 296 -20.71 -16.20 7.56
CA SER A 296 -19.46 -16.62 8.19
C SER A 296 -18.20 -16.32 7.37
N LYS A 297 -18.35 -16.08 6.05
CA LYS A 297 -17.24 -15.73 5.17
C LYS A 297 -17.05 -14.22 5.02
N LEU A 298 -17.95 -13.42 5.61
CA LEU A 298 -17.91 -11.97 5.51
C LEU A 298 -17.33 -11.38 6.79
N SER A 299 -16.39 -10.46 6.61
CA SER A 299 -15.80 -9.68 7.69
C SER A 299 -15.65 -8.24 7.23
N VAL A 300 -15.85 -7.31 8.16
CA VAL A 300 -15.37 -5.94 7.98
C VAL A 300 -13.85 -6.01 7.94
N ASP A 301 -13.26 -5.54 6.85
CA ASP A 301 -11.81 -5.51 6.71
C ASP A 301 -11.23 -4.28 7.42
N SER A 302 -10.27 -4.50 8.30
CA SER A 302 -9.55 -3.43 9.00
C SER A 302 -8.86 -2.47 8.03
N PHE A 303 -8.45 -2.94 6.85
CA PHE A 303 -7.87 -2.10 5.81
C PHE A 303 -8.86 -1.02 5.35
N TYR A 304 -10.10 -1.40 5.03
CA TYR A 304 -11.07 -0.43 4.53
C TYR A 304 -11.47 0.58 5.62
N GLU A 305 -11.56 0.17 6.87
CA GLU A 305 -11.85 1.11 7.95
C GLU A 305 -10.67 2.02 8.28
N ALA A 306 -9.43 1.56 8.11
CA ALA A 306 -8.27 2.43 8.19
C ALA A 306 -8.32 3.57 7.18
N THR A 307 -9.02 3.41 6.05
CA THR A 307 -9.24 4.51 5.07
C THR A 307 -10.14 5.60 5.64
N PHE A 308 -11.02 5.28 6.59
CA PHE A 308 -11.90 6.28 7.20
C PHE A 308 -11.20 7.06 8.30
N PHE A 309 -10.33 6.37 9.04
CA PHE A 309 -9.84 6.89 10.31
C PHE A 309 -8.34 7.23 10.30
N CYS A 310 -7.53 6.64 9.43
CA CYS A 310 -6.06 6.75 9.48
C CYS A 310 -5.44 7.52 8.31
N THR A 311 -6.26 8.07 7.41
CA THR A 311 -5.80 8.80 6.22
C THR A 311 -6.32 10.22 6.25
N LYS A 312 -5.60 11.14 5.61
CA LYS A 312 -6.13 12.50 5.38
C LYS A 312 -7.49 12.41 4.66
N PRO A 313 -8.44 13.30 5.00
CA PRO A 313 -9.74 13.34 4.34
C PRO A 313 -9.66 13.42 2.82
N ILE A 314 -10.40 12.56 2.13
CA ILE A 314 -10.54 12.56 0.66
C ILE A 314 -12.00 12.35 0.27
N LYS A 315 -12.43 13.01 -0.81
CA LYS A 315 -13.75 12.78 -1.42
C LYS A 315 -13.72 11.54 -2.31
N ALA A 316 -14.82 10.78 -2.34
CA ALA A 316 -14.95 9.65 -3.25
C ALA A 316 -14.81 10.06 -4.72
N GLU A 317 -15.28 11.27 -5.08
CA GLU A 317 -15.08 11.86 -6.41
C GLU A 317 -13.59 12.05 -6.74
N ASP A 318 -12.81 12.59 -5.80
CA ASP A 318 -11.37 12.77 -5.96
C ASP A 318 -10.66 11.42 -6.12
N TYR A 319 -11.05 10.41 -5.35
CA TYR A 319 -10.48 9.07 -5.46
C TYR A 319 -10.78 8.43 -6.83
N VAL A 320 -12.02 8.50 -7.31
CA VAL A 320 -12.39 7.95 -8.62
C VAL A 320 -11.64 8.66 -9.75
N THR A 321 -11.51 9.98 -9.67
CA THR A 321 -10.87 10.77 -10.74
C THR A 321 -9.35 10.69 -10.71
N LYS A 322 -8.71 10.81 -9.53
CA LYS A 322 -7.25 10.92 -9.39
C LYS A 322 -6.57 9.57 -9.20
N THR A 323 -7.15 8.67 -8.40
CA THR A 323 -6.56 7.36 -8.10
C THR A 323 -6.95 6.32 -9.13
N LEU A 324 -8.25 6.27 -9.47
CA LEU A 324 -8.76 5.28 -10.43
C LEU A 324 -8.67 5.75 -11.89
N ASN A 325 -8.37 7.04 -12.13
CA ASN A 325 -8.30 7.65 -13.47
C ASN A 325 -9.56 7.37 -14.28
N ARG A 326 -10.73 7.68 -13.70
CA ARG A 326 -12.05 7.50 -14.32
C ARG A 326 -12.93 8.73 -14.17
N ASN A 327 -13.88 8.86 -15.11
CA ASN A 327 -14.94 9.84 -15.03
C ASN A 327 -15.97 9.42 -13.98
N VAL A 328 -16.61 10.40 -13.35
CA VAL A 328 -17.63 10.18 -12.32
C VAL A 328 -19.04 10.25 -12.89
N HIS A 329 -19.92 9.40 -12.37
CA HIS A 329 -21.33 9.30 -12.76
C HIS A 329 -22.25 9.83 -11.65
N LYS A 330 -22.33 11.16 -11.49
CA LYS A 330 -23.07 11.81 -10.39
C LYS A 330 -24.55 11.45 -10.34
N ASP A 331 -25.17 11.19 -11.50
CA ASP A 331 -26.59 10.82 -11.60
C ASP A 331 -26.94 9.49 -10.90
N LYS A 332 -25.95 8.63 -10.64
CA LYS A 332 -26.17 7.33 -10.00
C LYS A 332 -26.35 7.40 -8.48
N ILE A 333 -25.99 8.51 -7.84
CA ILE A 333 -26.10 8.70 -6.38
C ILE A 333 -27.54 8.52 -5.89
N LYS A 334 -28.54 8.79 -6.74
CA LYS A 334 -29.96 8.81 -6.38
C LYS A 334 -30.75 7.55 -6.79
N GLN A 335 -30.12 6.51 -7.32
CA GLN A 335 -30.80 5.40 -8.02
C GLN A 335 -31.49 4.33 -7.13
N GLY A 336 -31.76 4.61 -5.84
CA GLY A 336 -32.39 3.63 -4.93
C GLY A 336 -31.59 2.32 -4.80
N LEU A 337 -30.29 2.37 -5.08
CA LEU A 337 -29.38 1.25 -4.88
C LEU A 337 -28.96 1.22 -3.41
N VAL A 338 -28.52 0.06 -2.92
CA VAL A 338 -28.07 -0.10 -1.53
C VAL A 338 -27.00 0.92 -1.10
N CYS A 339 -26.16 1.39 -2.04
CA CYS A 339 -25.13 2.41 -1.81
C CYS A 339 -25.56 3.84 -2.15
N SER A 340 -26.77 4.06 -2.69
CA SER A 340 -27.31 5.37 -3.05
C SER A 340 -27.70 6.18 -1.81
N ILE A 341 -27.63 7.50 -1.90
CA ILE A 341 -28.12 8.43 -0.87
C ILE A 341 -29.09 9.39 -1.54
N GLN A 342 -30.31 9.46 -1.01
CA GLN A 342 -31.38 10.33 -1.50
C GLN A 342 -31.22 11.75 -0.92
N GLU A 343 -30.05 12.36 -1.11
CA GLU A 343 -29.75 13.74 -0.71
C GLU A 343 -29.06 14.44 -1.88
N ASP A 344 -29.53 15.64 -2.22
CA ASP A 344 -29.13 16.32 -3.47
C ASP A 344 -27.68 16.82 -3.47
N THR A 345 -27.04 16.94 -2.31
CA THR A 345 -25.73 17.57 -2.12
C THR A 345 -24.76 16.76 -1.27
N TYR A 346 -24.98 15.44 -1.12
CA TYR A 346 -24.14 14.62 -0.24
C TYR A 346 -22.80 14.26 -0.90
N ASP A 347 -21.72 14.85 -0.40
CA ASP A 347 -20.36 14.48 -0.75
C ASP A 347 -19.88 13.32 0.13
N PHE A 348 -19.43 12.22 -0.46
CA PHE A 348 -18.87 11.10 0.30
C PHE A 348 -17.42 11.37 0.67
N TYR A 349 -17.16 11.68 1.93
CA TYR A 349 -15.80 11.72 2.48
C TYR A 349 -15.44 10.45 3.22
N THR A 350 -14.15 10.13 3.29
CA THR A 350 -13.61 8.99 4.07
C THR A 350 -14.11 8.96 5.51
N TYR A 351 -14.17 10.10 6.16
CA TYR A 351 -14.52 10.20 7.58
C TYR A 351 -16.03 10.22 7.88
N GLN A 352 -16.89 10.15 6.87
CA GLN A 352 -18.34 10.28 7.07
C GLN A 352 -19.05 8.92 7.02
N PRO A 353 -20.05 8.69 7.88
CA PRO A 353 -20.77 7.43 7.92
C PRO A 353 -21.71 7.25 6.72
N ALA A 354 -22.21 8.33 6.12
CA ALA A 354 -23.13 8.27 4.98
C ALA A 354 -24.33 7.34 5.25
N LYS A 355 -25.01 7.54 6.39
CA LYS A 355 -26.06 6.65 6.93
C LYS A 355 -25.60 5.19 7.16
N GLY A 356 -24.31 4.99 7.46
CA GLY A 356 -23.68 3.68 7.64
C GLY A 356 -23.10 3.05 6.37
N LYS A 357 -23.33 3.67 5.20
CA LYS A 357 -22.86 3.18 3.89
C LYS A 357 -21.39 3.49 3.64
N GLY A 358 -20.90 4.62 4.17
CA GLY A 358 -19.50 5.05 4.12
C GLY A 358 -18.97 5.44 2.73
N PHE A 359 -17.70 5.85 2.71
CA PHE A 359 -16.99 6.35 1.53
C PHE A 359 -16.92 5.35 0.36
N TRP A 360 -16.70 4.07 0.63
CA TRP A 360 -16.58 3.05 -0.43
C TRP A 360 -17.88 2.82 -1.21
N CYS A 361 -19.05 3.06 -0.60
CA CYS A 361 -20.30 3.12 -1.34
C CYS A 361 -20.35 4.32 -2.28
N GLY A 362 -19.86 5.48 -1.85
CA GLY A 362 -19.69 6.65 -2.70
C GLY A 362 -18.80 6.35 -3.91
N VAL A 363 -17.64 5.72 -3.68
CA VAL A 363 -16.74 5.28 -4.75
C VAL A 363 -17.46 4.34 -5.71
N LYS A 364 -18.19 3.34 -5.21
CA LYS A 364 -18.93 2.38 -6.04
C LYS A 364 -19.99 3.03 -6.92
N VAL A 365 -20.76 3.96 -6.36
CA VAL A 365 -21.84 4.61 -7.09
C VAL A 365 -21.30 5.62 -8.11
N LEU A 366 -20.29 6.41 -7.73
CA LEU A 366 -19.64 7.40 -8.60
C LEU A 366 -18.84 6.76 -9.73
N TYR A 367 -18.14 5.66 -9.47
CA TYR A 367 -17.39 4.93 -10.49
C TYR A 367 -18.33 4.37 -11.56
N GLY A 368 -19.54 3.94 -11.14
CA GLY A 368 -20.58 3.41 -12.01
C GLY A 368 -20.22 2.06 -12.65
N THR A 369 -21.23 1.21 -12.86
CA THR A 369 -21.08 0.14 -13.85
C THR A 369 -21.06 0.80 -15.23
N SER A 370 -19.90 0.78 -15.89
CA SER A 370 -19.85 0.90 -17.34
C SER A 370 -20.73 -0.23 -17.88
N LYS A 371 -21.93 0.10 -18.38
CA LYS A 371 -22.48 -0.75 -19.42
C LYS A 371 -21.54 -0.53 -20.60
N TYR A 372 -20.63 -1.47 -20.81
CA TYR A 372 -19.98 -1.60 -22.11
C TYR A 372 -21.11 -1.52 -23.15
N LYS A 373 -21.10 -0.46 -23.94
CA LYS A 373 -21.85 -0.40 -25.19
C LYS A 373 -21.08 -1.18 -26.23
#